data_AF-A0A1H1M9Q5-F1
#
_entry.id   AF-A0A1H1M9Q5-F1
#
_cell.length_a   1.000
_cell.length_b   1.000
_cell.length_c   1.000
_cell.angle_alpha   90.00
_cell.angle_beta   90.00
_cell.angle_gamma   90.00
#
_symmetry.space_group_name_H-M   'P 1'
#
loop_
_entity.id
_entity.type
_entity.pdbx_description
1 polymer ?
#
loop_
_entity_poly.entity_id
_entity_poly.type
_entity_poly.pdbx_seq_one_letter_code
_entity_poly.pdbx_strand_id
1 'polypeptide(L)'
;MTDIKTLIEKQKRMAEELVAEAEAYYEKVGPVEVETVFGDRPATFRVPFMHPSEFSELADRFAPRPGVAVDMPLWFNLDAVARNYPGVTLVIDGEVDDLFRVREKQAVYVWPELYPQMPPEDQKEFRMAVWGLNVWEPQQRREALLARKKEEAADA
;
A
#
# COMPACT_ATOMS: atom_id res chain seq x y z
N MET A 1 -3.75 2.24 46.08
CA MET A 1 -4.38 3.14 45.09
C MET A 1 -3.28 3.67 44.19
N THR A 2 -3.25 3.28 42.92
CA THR A 2 -2.28 3.82 41.95
C THR A 2 -2.68 5.25 41.62
N ASP A 3 -1.73 6.19 41.71
CA ASP A 3 -1.99 7.62 41.43
C ASP A 3 -2.34 7.82 39.94
N ILE A 4 -3.28 8.75 39.68
CA ILE A 4 -3.80 9.07 38.34
C ILE A 4 -2.66 9.47 37.40
N LYS A 5 -1.65 10.17 37.93
CA LYS A 5 -0.47 10.57 37.17
C LYS A 5 0.33 9.36 36.66
N THR A 6 0.52 8.35 37.50
CA THR A 6 1.20 7.10 37.12
C THR A 6 0.43 6.31 36.06
N LEU A 7 -0.90 6.31 36.11
CA LEU A 7 -1.73 5.69 35.08
C LEU A 7 -1.63 6.41 33.73
N ILE A 8 -1.66 7.74 33.73
CA ILE A 8 -1.51 8.56 32.50
C ILE A 8 -0.12 8.34 31.87
N GLU A 9 0.95 8.38 32.67
CA GLU A 9 2.31 8.15 32.17
C GLU A 9 2.48 6.73 31.61
N LYS A 10 1.92 5.72 32.27
CA LYS A 10 1.93 4.34 31.78
C LYS A 10 1.18 4.20 30.45
N GLN A 11 0.01 4.82 30.33
CA GLN A 11 -0.79 4.79 29.10
C GLN A 11 -0.10 5.52 27.95
N LYS A 12 0.51 6.68 28.23
CA LYS A 12 1.27 7.44 27.23
C LYS A 12 2.44 6.62 26.69
N ARG A 13 3.23 6.01 27.58
CA ARG A 13 4.36 5.17 27.18
C ARG A 13 3.91 3.97 26.34
N MET A 14 2.82 3.31 26.74
CA MET A 14 2.24 2.21 25.97
C MET A 14 1.81 2.65 24.56
N ALA A 15 1.20 3.82 24.43
CA ALA A 15 0.79 4.35 23.13
C ALA A 15 2.01 4.67 22.23
N GLU A 16 3.05 5.26 22.80
CA GLU A 16 4.31 5.55 22.09
C GLU A 16 5.02 4.27 21.63
N GLU A 17 5.06 3.24 22.48
CA GLU A 17 5.59 1.92 22.14
C GLU A 17 4.83 1.29 20.95
N LEU A 18 3.49 1.34 20.96
CA LEU A 18 2.67 0.79 19.87
C LEU A 18 2.87 1.55 18.55
N VAL A 19 3.03 2.87 18.60
CA VAL A 19 3.35 3.67 17.41
C VAL A 19 4.72 3.28 16.86
N ALA A 20 5.75 3.21 17.72
CA ALA A 20 7.10 2.84 17.30
C ALA A 20 7.16 1.42 16.71
N GLU A 21 6.44 0.45 17.29
CA GLU A 21 6.33 -0.91 16.74
C GLU A 21 5.64 -0.94 15.36
N ALA A 22 4.63 -0.09 15.15
CA ALA A 22 3.95 0.02 13.86
C ALA A 22 4.88 0.61 12.80
N GLU A 23 5.53 1.74 13.09
CA GLU A 23 6.48 2.38 12.18
C GLU A 23 7.63 1.44 11.81
N ALA A 24 8.26 0.78 12.80
CA ALA A 24 9.35 -0.16 12.57
C ALA A 24 8.93 -1.41 11.77
N TYR A 25 7.63 -1.74 11.74
CA TYR A 25 7.10 -2.77 10.86
C TYR A 25 6.97 -2.23 9.43
N TYR A 26 6.37 -1.07 9.24
CA TYR A 26 6.16 -0.47 7.92
C TYR A 26 7.47 -0.14 7.20
N GLU A 27 8.50 0.31 7.91
CA GLU A 27 9.85 0.54 7.36
C GLU A 27 10.48 -0.70 6.72
N LYS A 28 10.03 -1.91 7.11
CA LYS A 28 10.56 -3.18 6.60
C LYS A 28 9.79 -3.70 5.40
N VAL A 29 8.61 -3.14 5.11
CA VAL A 29 7.79 -3.60 3.98
C VAL A 29 8.40 -3.03 2.70
N GLY A 30 9.01 -3.92 1.92
CA GLY A 30 9.61 -3.57 0.64
C GLY A 30 8.57 -3.35 -0.47
N PRO A 31 9.01 -2.83 -1.63
CA PRO A 31 8.14 -2.73 -2.80
C PRO A 31 7.80 -4.12 -3.35
N VAL A 32 6.63 -4.23 -3.99
CA VAL A 32 6.27 -5.39 -4.82
C VAL A 32 6.65 -5.12 -6.27
N GLU A 33 7.24 -6.12 -6.92
CA GLU A 33 7.62 -6.06 -8.32
C GLU A 33 6.50 -6.63 -9.20
N VAL A 34 6.13 -5.89 -10.24
CA VAL A 34 5.14 -6.28 -11.25
C VAL A 34 5.84 -6.28 -12.61
N GLU A 35 6.05 -7.46 -13.17
CA GLU A 35 6.63 -7.63 -14.49
C GLU A 35 5.58 -7.34 -15.57
N THR A 36 6.00 -6.66 -16.63
CA THR A 36 5.15 -6.29 -17.77
C THR A 36 5.98 -6.26 -19.05
N VAL A 37 5.30 -6.26 -20.19
CA VAL A 37 5.92 -5.94 -21.47
C VAL A 37 5.33 -4.62 -21.96
N PHE A 38 6.18 -3.60 -22.07
CA PHE A 38 5.80 -2.29 -22.54
C PHE A 38 6.30 -2.08 -23.98
N GLY A 39 5.41 -2.19 -24.96
CA GLY A 39 5.79 -2.31 -26.37
C GLY A 39 6.48 -3.65 -26.61
N ASP A 40 7.75 -3.63 -27.02
CA ASP A 40 8.56 -4.84 -27.24
C ASP A 40 9.64 -5.05 -26.15
N ARG A 41 9.60 -4.27 -25.06
CA ARG A 41 10.61 -4.31 -24.00
C ARG A 41 10.02 -4.87 -22.70
N PRO A 42 10.64 -5.91 -22.11
CA PRO A 42 10.37 -6.29 -20.74
C PRO A 42 10.68 -5.14 -19.79
N ALA A 43 9.80 -4.93 -18.82
CA ALA A 43 9.96 -3.91 -17.81
C ALA A 43 9.36 -4.39 -16.48
N THR A 44 9.88 -3.85 -15.38
CA THR A 44 9.38 -4.17 -14.04
C THR A 44 8.96 -2.89 -13.35
N PHE A 45 7.70 -2.79 -12.95
CA PHE A 45 7.24 -1.72 -12.08
C PHE A 45 7.42 -2.13 -10.61
N ARG A 46 7.93 -1.23 -9.79
CA ARG A 46 8.03 -1.40 -8.34
C ARG A 46 6.95 -0.58 -7.67
N VAL A 47 6.03 -1.27 -7.01
CA VAL A 47 4.93 -0.68 -6.25
C VAL A 47 5.39 -0.51 -4.80
N PRO A 48 5.62 0.72 -4.31
CA PRO A 48 6.07 0.91 -2.95
C PRO A 48 4.96 0.57 -1.94
N PHE A 49 5.35 0.14 -0.76
CA PHE A 49 4.43 0.16 0.39
C PHE A 49 4.03 1.60 0.70
N MET A 50 2.76 1.81 1.05
CA MET A 50 2.24 3.10 1.46
C MET A 50 1.76 3.01 2.90
N HIS A 51 2.05 4.02 3.71
CA HIS A 51 1.61 4.01 5.10
C HIS A 51 0.07 3.98 5.15
N PRO A 52 -0.57 3.26 6.11
CA PRO A 52 -2.04 3.10 6.11
C PRO A 52 -2.83 4.41 6.09
N SER A 53 -2.32 5.46 6.73
CA SER A 53 -2.95 6.79 6.70
C SER A 53 -2.93 7.39 5.30
N GLU A 54 -1.80 7.33 4.60
CA GLU A 54 -1.64 7.82 3.24
C GLU A 54 -2.49 7.02 2.26
N PHE A 55 -2.57 5.70 2.46
CA PHE A 55 -3.40 4.82 1.64
C PHE A 55 -4.88 5.13 1.82
N SER A 56 -5.33 5.36 3.06
CA SER A 56 -6.71 5.79 3.32
C SER A 56 -7.02 7.10 2.62
N GLU A 57 -6.13 8.09 2.72
CA GLU A 57 -6.31 9.39 2.04
C GLU A 57 -6.38 9.26 0.51
N LEU A 58 -5.61 8.33 -0.07
CA LEU A 58 -5.67 8.04 -1.51
C LEU A 58 -6.98 7.34 -1.87
N ALA A 59 -7.36 6.31 -1.13
CA ALA A 59 -8.57 5.52 -1.34
C ALA A 59 -9.84 6.38 -1.26
N ASP A 60 -9.90 7.30 -0.29
CA ASP A 60 -11.05 8.17 -0.05
C ASP A 60 -11.29 9.17 -1.21
N ARG A 61 -10.27 9.47 -2.03
CA ARG A 61 -10.42 10.31 -3.23
C ARG A 61 -11.16 9.60 -4.36
N PHE A 62 -11.23 8.27 -4.32
CA PHE A 62 -11.72 7.45 -5.41
C PHE A 62 -12.82 6.50 -4.93
N ALA A 63 -14.03 7.02 -4.80
CA ALA A 63 -15.22 6.24 -4.42
C ALA A 63 -15.45 5.02 -5.34
N PRO A 64 -16.02 3.91 -4.80
CA PRO A 64 -16.26 2.69 -5.56
C PRO A 64 -17.27 2.94 -6.68
N ARG A 65 -17.08 2.29 -7.83
CA ARG A 65 -17.98 2.46 -8.98
C ARG A 65 -19.28 1.67 -8.79
N PRO A 66 -20.46 2.25 -9.06
CA PRO A 66 -21.73 1.54 -8.96
C PRO A 66 -21.74 0.28 -9.83
N GLY A 67 -22.05 -0.87 -9.22
CA GLY A 67 -22.21 -2.15 -9.93
C GLY A 67 -20.92 -2.86 -10.35
N VAL A 68 -19.74 -2.34 -9.99
CA VAL A 68 -18.46 -2.99 -10.30
C VAL A 68 -18.09 -3.99 -9.21
N ALA A 69 -18.13 -5.28 -9.53
CA ALA A 69 -17.97 -6.37 -8.56
C ALA A 69 -16.65 -6.34 -7.78
N VAL A 70 -15.55 -5.92 -8.42
CA VAL A 70 -14.24 -5.83 -7.75
C VAL A 70 -14.15 -4.66 -6.76
N ASP A 71 -14.93 -3.60 -6.97
CA ASP A 71 -14.97 -2.45 -6.06
C ASP A 71 -15.93 -2.71 -4.88
N MET A 72 -16.96 -3.55 -5.05
CA MET A 72 -18.00 -3.81 -4.03
C MET A 72 -17.49 -4.23 -2.64
N PRO A 73 -16.49 -5.13 -2.49
CA PRO A 73 -15.95 -5.47 -1.17
C PRO A 73 -15.00 -4.41 -0.61
N LEU A 74 -14.66 -3.38 -1.39
CA LEU A 74 -13.74 -2.30 -1.03
C LEU A 74 -14.54 -1.01 -0.80
N TRP A 75 -13.96 -0.07 -0.05
CA TRP A 75 -14.57 1.27 0.11
C TRP A 75 -14.10 2.25 -0.96
N PHE A 76 -13.39 1.77 -1.99
CA PHE A 76 -12.76 2.57 -3.03
C PHE A 76 -12.73 1.85 -4.37
N ASN A 77 -12.46 2.61 -5.43
CA ASN A 77 -12.21 2.12 -6.78
C ASN A 77 -10.74 1.71 -6.92
N LEU A 78 -10.48 0.39 -6.94
CA LEU A 78 -9.13 -0.17 -6.99
C LEU A 78 -8.35 0.25 -8.25
N ASP A 79 -9.04 0.37 -9.38
CA ASP A 79 -8.44 0.77 -10.65
C ASP A 79 -7.95 2.22 -10.62
N ALA A 80 -8.79 3.13 -10.09
CA ALA A 80 -8.42 4.53 -9.94
C ALA A 80 -7.30 4.73 -8.91
N VAL A 81 -7.32 3.99 -7.80
CA VAL A 81 -6.24 4.00 -6.81
C VAL A 81 -4.93 3.50 -7.43
N ALA A 82 -4.94 2.37 -8.13
CA ALA A 82 -3.75 1.82 -8.80
C ALA A 82 -3.16 2.80 -9.82
N ARG A 83 -4.01 3.41 -10.66
CA ARG A 83 -3.58 4.42 -11.64
C ARG A 83 -2.94 5.65 -11.01
N ASN A 84 -3.41 6.06 -9.84
CA ASN A 84 -2.94 7.26 -9.15
C ASN A 84 -2.00 6.93 -7.99
N TYR A 85 -1.48 5.70 -7.94
CA TYR A 85 -0.59 5.27 -6.88
C TYR A 85 0.77 6.02 -7.01
N PRO A 86 1.21 6.75 -5.99
CA PRO A 86 2.44 7.53 -6.01
C PRO A 86 3.67 6.64 -5.82
N GLY A 87 4.83 7.16 -6.23
CA GLY A 87 6.14 6.55 -5.92
C GLY A 87 6.43 5.23 -6.64
N VAL A 88 5.57 4.79 -7.55
CA VAL A 88 5.85 3.71 -8.49
C VAL A 88 7.09 4.08 -9.29
N THR A 89 8.05 3.15 -9.34
CA THR A 89 9.27 3.29 -10.15
C THR A 89 9.31 2.21 -11.22
N LEU A 90 10.06 2.47 -12.29
CA LEU A 90 10.22 1.58 -13.43
C LEU A 90 11.66 1.06 -13.48
N VAL A 91 11.84 -0.23 -13.69
CA VAL A 91 13.13 -0.87 -13.87
C VAL A 91 13.21 -1.48 -15.26
N ILE A 92 14.21 -1.06 -16.04
CA ILE A 92 14.49 -1.59 -17.38
C ILE A 92 16.01 -1.79 -17.49
N ASP A 93 16.44 -2.98 -17.90
CA ASP A 93 17.86 -3.31 -18.08
C ASP A 93 18.74 -3.02 -16.84
N GLY A 94 18.15 -3.10 -15.64
CA GLY A 94 18.80 -2.82 -14.35
C GLY A 94 18.84 -1.34 -13.96
N GLU A 95 18.38 -0.43 -14.82
CA GLU A 95 18.26 1.00 -14.51
C GLU A 95 16.90 1.32 -13.90
N VAL A 96 16.89 2.17 -12.87
CA VAL A 96 15.69 2.61 -12.16
C VAL A 96 15.30 4.02 -12.60
N ASP A 97 14.04 4.20 -12.99
CA ASP A 97 13.43 5.46 -13.37
C ASP A 97 12.30 5.82 -12.39
N ASP A 98 12.38 7.01 -11.80
CA ASP A 98 11.40 7.52 -10.82
C ASP A 98 10.10 8.05 -11.44
N LEU A 99 10.01 8.02 -12.78
CA LEU A 99 8.87 8.48 -13.57
C LEU A 99 8.54 9.98 -13.39
N PHE A 100 9.48 10.80 -12.90
CA PHE A 100 9.34 12.25 -12.93
C PHE A 100 9.94 12.81 -14.21
N ARG A 101 9.21 13.73 -14.85
CA ARG A 101 9.64 14.43 -16.06
C ARG A 101 9.44 15.93 -15.89
N VAL A 102 10.32 16.73 -16.47
CA VAL A 102 10.12 18.18 -16.53
C VAL A 102 9.34 18.51 -17.80
N ARG A 103 8.12 19.04 -17.64
CA ARG A 103 7.28 19.55 -18.73
C ARG A 103 6.83 20.95 -18.38
N GLU A 104 6.93 21.89 -19.32
CA GLU A 104 6.49 23.28 -19.11
C GLU A 104 7.06 23.93 -17.84
N LYS A 105 8.32 23.60 -17.47
CA LYS A 105 9.00 24.05 -16.25
C LYS A 105 8.39 23.52 -14.94
N GLN A 106 7.62 22.44 -14.98
CA GLN A 106 7.05 21.76 -13.82
C GLN A 106 7.48 20.29 -13.79
N ALA A 107 7.67 19.73 -12.59
CA ALA A 107 7.87 18.30 -12.40
C ALA A 107 6.53 17.58 -12.49
N VAL A 108 6.41 16.66 -13.43
CA VAL A 108 5.20 15.87 -13.71
C VAL A 108 5.53 14.40 -13.48
N TYR A 109 4.70 13.74 -12.67
CA TYR A 109 4.78 12.31 -12.44
C TYR A 109 3.97 11.56 -13.50
N VAL A 110 4.64 10.74 -14.33
CA VAL A 110 4.02 10.18 -15.55
C VAL A 110 3.38 8.80 -15.37
N TRP A 111 3.45 8.21 -14.18
CA TRP A 111 2.81 6.92 -13.90
C TRP A 111 1.33 6.85 -14.30
N PRO A 112 0.47 7.84 -13.99
CA PRO A 112 -0.95 7.79 -14.38
C PRO A 112 -1.19 7.79 -15.90
N GLU A 113 -0.19 8.20 -16.69
CA GLU A 113 -0.19 8.15 -18.16
C GLU A 113 0.28 6.78 -18.67
N LEU A 114 1.24 6.15 -17.99
CA LEU A 114 1.77 4.83 -18.36
C LEU A 114 0.82 3.69 -18.01
N TYR A 115 0.18 3.74 -16.84
CA TYR A 115 -0.76 2.70 -16.37
C TYR A 115 -1.79 2.24 -17.43
N PRO A 116 -2.55 3.14 -18.11
CA PRO A 116 -3.54 2.71 -19.10
C PRO A 116 -2.94 2.13 -20.39
N GLN A 117 -1.64 2.26 -20.62
CA GLN A 117 -0.96 1.69 -21.79
C GLN A 117 -0.52 0.24 -21.56
N MET A 118 -0.52 -0.24 -20.31
CA MET A 118 -0.17 -1.62 -19.99
C MET A 118 -1.22 -2.59 -20.55
N PRO A 119 -0.84 -3.82 -20.91
CA PRO A 119 -1.80 -4.89 -21.19
C PRO A 119 -2.83 -5.06 -20.05
N PRO A 120 -4.09 -5.41 -20.36
CA PRO A 120 -5.12 -5.55 -19.32
C PRO A 120 -4.79 -6.53 -18.19
N GLU A 121 -4.08 -7.62 -18.49
CA GLU A 121 -3.61 -8.57 -17.46
C GLU A 121 -2.54 -7.94 -16.57
N ASP A 122 -1.59 -7.20 -17.13
CA ASP A 122 -0.57 -6.51 -16.34
C ASP A 122 -1.19 -5.40 -15.47
N GLN A 123 -2.22 -4.70 -15.96
CA GLN A 123 -2.99 -3.75 -15.15
C GLN A 123 -3.71 -4.44 -13.98
N LYS A 124 -4.19 -5.67 -14.20
CA LYS A 124 -4.79 -6.50 -13.15
C LYS A 124 -3.73 -6.92 -12.14
N GLU A 125 -2.57 -7.42 -12.56
CA GLU A 125 -1.47 -7.75 -11.64
C GLU A 125 -1.06 -6.54 -10.79
N PHE A 126 -0.96 -5.36 -11.41
CA PHE A 126 -0.68 -4.13 -10.69
C PHE A 126 -1.75 -3.79 -9.65
N ARG A 127 -3.04 -3.90 -10.01
CA ARG A 127 -4.16 -3.73 -9.06
C ARG A 127 -4.07 -4.71 -7.90
N MET A 128 -3.72 -5.97 -8.18
CA MET A 128 -3.55 -7.01 -7.17
C MET A 128 -2.35 -6.74 -6.27
N ALA A 129 -1.25 -6.19 -6.78
CA ALA A 129 -0.10 -5.76 -5.98
C ALA A 129 -0.48 -4.63 -5.01
N VAL A 130 -1.19 -3.59 -5.50
CA VAL A 130 -1.68 -2.49 -4.66
C VAL A 130 -2.64 -2.99 -3.58
N TRP A 131 -3.59 -3.86 -3.94
CA TRP A 131 -4.51 -4.46 -2.98
C TRP A 131 -3.80 -5.40 -1.99
N GLY A 132 -2.84 -6.18 -2.47
CA GLY A 132 -2.01 -7.10 -1.69
C GLY A 132 -1.30 -6.38 -0.55
N LEU A 133 -0.50 -5.37 -0.91
CA LEU A 133 0.30 -4.57 0.02
C LEU A 133 -0.55 -3.84 1.07
N ASN A 134 -1.66 -3.24 0.65
CA ASN A 134 -2.36 -2.27 1.50
C ASN A 134 -3.60 -2.85 2.20
N VAL A 135 -4.13 -3.98 1.73
CA VAL A 135 -5.37 -4.55 2.26
C VAL A 135 -5.17 -5.98 2.70
N TRP A 136 -4.72 -6.86 1.80
CA TRP A 136 -4.68 -8.30 2.08
C TRP A 136 -3.59 -8.68 3.08
N GLU A 137 -2.34 -8.25 2.89
CA GLU A 137 -1.25 -8.58 3.81
C GLU A 137 -1.50 -8.04 5.24
N PRO A 138 -1.94 -6.77 5.43
CA PRO A 138 -2.32 -6.28 6.75
C PRO A 138 -3.45 -7.10 7.41
N GLN A 139 -4.45 -7.54 6.63
CA GLN A 139 -5.53 -8.39 7.12
C GLN A 139 -5.00 -9.75 7.59
N GLN A 140 -4.18 -10.42 6.77
CA GLN A 140 -3.58 -11.72 7.13
C GLN A 140 -2.73 -11.61 8.40
N ARG A 141 -1.91 -10.56 8.52
CA ARG A 141 -1.11 -10.29 9.72
C ARG A 141 -1.99 -10.12 10.96
N ARG A 142 -3.05 -9.31 10.86
CA ARG A 142 -3.99 -9.08 11.97
C ARG A 142 -4.62 -10.39 12.42
N GLU A 143 -5.10 -11.21 11.49
CA GLU A 143 -5.74 -12.49 11.78
C GLU A 143 -4.77 -13.45 12.48
N ALA A 144 -3.53 -13.58 11.98
CA ALA A 144 -2.51 -14.42 12.58
C ALA A 144 -2.15 -14.00 14.02
N LEU A 145 -1.96 -12.70 14.27
CA LEU A 145 -1.65 -12.19 15.61
C LEU A 145 -2.81 -12.37 16.59
N LEU A 146 -4.05 -12.19 16.14
CA LEU A 146 -5.25 -12.41 16.97
C LEU A 146 -5.48 -13.88 17.25
N ALA A 147 -5.18 -14.78 16.29
CA ALA A 147 -5.25 -16.22 16.50
C ALA A 147 -4.23 -16.67 17.55
N ARG A 148 -2.96 -16.27 17.41
CA ARG A 148 -1.90 -16.59 18.38
C ARG A 148 -2.25 -16.14 19.80
N LYS A 149 -2.79 -14.92 19.94
CA LYS A 149 -3.21 -14.39 21.24
C LYS A 149 -4.35 -15.20 21.87
N LYS A 150 -5.26 -15.77 21.06
CA LYS A 150 -6.34 -16.63 21.57
C LYS A 150 -5.80 -17.97 22.05
N GLU A 151 -4.84 -18.56 21.35
CA GLU A 151 -4.16 -19.80 21.75
C GLU A 151 -3.39 -19.61 23.05
N GLU A 152 -2.55 -18.57 23.14
CA GLU A 152 -1.80 -18.21 24.36
C GLU A 152 -2.72 -18.00 25.58
N ALA A 153 -3.93 -17.48 25.37
CA ALA A 153 -4.92 -17.28 26.44
C ALA A 153 -5.72 -18.55 26.79
N ALA A 154 -5.78 -19.54 25.91
CA ALA A 154 -6.42 -20.83 26.16
C ALA A 154 -5.49 -21.80 26.91
N ASP A 155 -4.18 -21.63 26.76
CA ASP A 155 -3.13 -22.43 27.40
C ASP A 155 -2.69 -21.88 28.78
N ALA A 156 -3.18 -20.71 29.19
CA ALA A 156 -2.86 -20.01 30.46
C ALA A 156 -3.94 -20.19 31.54
#